data_AF-A0A1N7HB14-F1
#
_entry.id   AF-A0A1N7HB14-F1
#
_cell.length_a   1.000
_cell.length_b   1.000
_cell.length_c   1.000
_cell.angle_alpha   90.00
_cell.angle_beta   90.00
_cell.angle_gamma   90.00
#
_symmetry.space_group_name_H-M   'P 1'
#
loop_
_entity.id
_entity.type
_entity.pdbx_description
1 polymer ?
#
loop_
_entity_poly.entity_id
_entity_poly.type
_entity_poly.pdbx_seq_one_letter_code
_entity_poly.pdbx_strand_id
1 'polypeptide(L)'
;MPPNPKRSRTVRKNAPSAQASARRPIVRVSPSAREHPRPATDPTRPLHIAVAEPATVQYLRESPDIVARQYPDGVGLDDTVITIVEARDWAVASVSVWWAMTGEPATLHHVGPIAREGVSLGAIESHMQTTLPRRPETLSSDLGAALLEALRAEVDAPTSWRTTSPECDAPRSDAIGEAEIWGCRCCGRDRDAQFAPRFESHAEHSGADWVHSEKGVGVCPSCHDILHQPLAPTVDELMFSNRPQCPRCREKQALHLILGMPPGPPPHGAVAGGCVIMDGHMPDWVCGACGEEW
;
A
#
# COMPACT_ATOMS: atom_id res chain seq x y z
N MET A 1 -16.95 -53.83 -0.19
CA MET A 1 -17.53 -53.63 -1.54
C MET A 1 -19.05 -53.74 -1.44
N PRO A 2 -19.74 -52.60 -1.55
CA PRO A 2 -20.87 -52.44 -2.48
C PRO A 2 -20.72 -51.15 -3.34
N PRO A 3 -21.52 -50.97 -4.41
CA PRO A 3 -21.19 -50.05 -5.49
C PRO A 3 -21.65 -48.59 -5.28
N ASN A 4 -20.89 -47.72 -5.93
CA ASN A 4 -20.95 -46.26 -5.94
C ASN A 4 -22.00 -45.73 -6.94
N PRO A 5 -22.97 -44.87 -6.53
CA PRO A 5 -23.88 -44.23 -7.46
C PRO A 5 -23.24 -42.98 -8.09
N LYS A 6 -22.95 -43.08 -9.40
CA LYS A 6 -22.50 -41.98 -10.25
C LYS A 6 -23.49 -40.80 -10.21
N ARG A 7 -23.10 -39.69 -9.58
CA ARG A 7 -23.72 -38.38 -9.85
C ARG A 7 -23.02 -37.72 -11.03
N SER A 8 -23.75 -37.68 -12.15
CA SER A 8 -23.49 -36.84 -13.31
C SER A 8 -23.40 -35.38 -12.88
N ARG A 9 -22.20 -34.79 -12.98
CA ARG A 9 -21.96 -33.37 -12.74
C ARG A 9 -21.84 -32.70 -14.11
N THR A 10 -22.91 -32.01 -14.50
CA THR A 10 -22.97 -31.17 -15.70
C THR A 10 -21.93 -30.07 -15.57
N VAL A 11 -20.88 -30.15 -16.39
CA VAL A 11 -19.87 -29.10 -16.52
C VAL A 11 -20.52 -27.93 -17.25
N ARG A 12 -20.95 -26.90 -16.50
CA ARG A 12 -21.17 -25.57 -17.08
C ARG A 12 -19.79 -25.03 -17.45
N LYS A 13 -19.50 -25.00 -18.75
CA LYS A 13 -18.39 -24.24 -19.32
C LYS A 13 -18.66 -22.76 -19.02
N ASN A 14 -17.97 -22.21 -18.02
CA ASN A 14 -17.88 -20.76 -17.88
C ASN A 14 -17.06 -20.24 -19.06
N ALA A 15 -17.72 -19.50 -19.94
CA ALA A 15 -17.07 -18.69 -20.95
C ALA A 15 -16.18 -17.64 -20.25
N PRO A 16 -14.97 -17.35 -20.77
CA PRO A 16 -14.15 -16.29 -20.22
C PRO A 16 -14.87 -14.95 -20.45
N SER A 17 -15.16 -14.26 -19.34
CA SER A 17 -15.63 -12.88 -19.35
C SER A 17 -14.56 -12.01 -20.00
N ALA A 18 -14.95 -11.27 -21.02
CA ALA A 18 -14.06 -10.41 -21.79
C ALA A 18 -13.45 -9.33 -20.89
N GLN A 19 -12.13 -9.38 -20.69
CA GLN A 19 -11.35 -8.28 -20.13
C GLN A 19 -11.41 -7.11 -21.11
N ALA A 20 -12.14 -6.06 -20.77
CA ALA A 20 -12.06 -4.78 -21.44
C ALA A 20 -10.75 -4.08 -21.00
N SER A 21 -9.64 -4.43 -21.64
CA SER A 21 -8.40 -3.66 -21.56
C SER A 21 -8.64 -2.32 -22.26
N ALA A 22 -8.71 -1.23 -21.49
CA ALA A 22 -8.82 0.12 -22.03
C ALA A 22 -7.57 0.44 -22.86
N ARG A 23 -7.77 0.79 -24.14
CA ARG A 23 -6.70 1.05 -25.11
C ARG A 23 -5.96 2.33 -24.75
N ARG A 24 -4.62 2.27 -24.73
CA ARG A 24 -3.72 3.43 -24.68
C ARG A 24 -4.09 4.42 -25.81
N PRO A 25 -4.19 5.74 -25.56
CA PRO A 25 -4.35 6.72 -26.64
C PRO A 25 -3.07 6.78 -27.47
N ILE A 26 -3.18 6.51 -28.78
CA ILE A 26 -2.08 6.65 -29.73
C ILE A 26 -2.17 8.06 -30.33
N VAL A 27 -1.36 8.98 -29.82
CA VAL A 27 -1.20 10.32 -30.42
C VAL A 27 0.08 10.31 -31.26
N ARG A 28 -0.03 10.49 -32.58
CA ARG A 28 1.13 10.62 -33.49
C ARG A 28 1.57 12.09 -33.56
N VAL A 29 2.85 12.35 -33.28
CA VAL A 29 3.45 13.69 -33.35
C VAL A 29 4.21 13.87 -34.67
N SER A 30 4.00 15.00 -35.34
CA SER A 30 4.72 15.41 -36.55
C SER A 30 6.14 15.91 -36.22
N PRO A 31 7.13 15.68 -37.10
CA PRO A 31 8.53 15.99 -36.80
C PRO A 31 8.83 17.46 -37.13
N SER A 32 8.93 18.31 -36.11
CA SER A 32 9.61 19.60 -36.23
C SER A 32 10.39 19.86 -34.94
N ALA A 33 11.70 19.61 -35.03
CA ALA A 33 12.63 19.66 -33.92
C ALA A 33 12.73 21.06 -33.27
N ARG A 34 12.41 21.10 -31.97
CA ARG A 34 13.13 21.91 -31.00
C ARG A 34 13.54 20.97 -29.87
N GLU A 35 14.72 21.18 -29.29
CA GLU A 35 15.06 20.61 -27.99
C GLU A 35 13.96 21.03 -27.02
N HIS A 36 13.02 20.11 -26.75
CA HIS A 36 11.91 20.40 -25.88
C HIS A 36 12.46 20.52 -24.46
N PRO A 37 12.11 21.59 -23.72
CA PRO A 37 12.45 21.69 -22.30
C PRO A 37 11.90 20.45 -21.57
N ARG A 38 12.56 20.06 -20.47
CA ARG A 38 12.09 18.95 -19.62
C ARG A 38 10.59 19.14 -19.34
N PRO A 39 9.78 18.06 -19.40
CA PRO A 39 8.36 18.17 -19.09
C PRO A 39 8.21 18.74 -17.68
N ALA A 40 7.28 19.68 -17.55
CA ALA A 40 6.94 20.34 -16.29
C ALA A 40 5.45 20.63 -16.30
N THR A 41 4.83 20.71 -15.12
CA THR A 41 3.42 21.10 -15.01
C THR A 41 3.24 22.53 -15.55
N ASP A 42 2.35 22.71 -16.53
CA ASP A 42 1.93 24.03 -17.02
C ASP A 42 0.55 24.34 -16.44
N PRO A 43 0.40 25.35 -15.55
CA PRO A 43 -0.88 25.68 -14.93
C PRO A 43 -1.93 26.21 -15.93
N THR A 44 -1.51 26.54 -17.16
CA THR A 44 -2.43 26.95 -18.24
C THR A 44 -3.00 25.77 -19.02
N ARG A 45 -2.47 24.55 -18.81
CA ARG A 45 -2.95 23.32 -19.43
C ARG A 45 -4.01 22.63 -18.56
N PRO A 46 -4.92 21.86 -19.18
CA PRO A 46 -5.83 20.98 -18.46
C PRO A 46 -5.11 20.08 -17.46
N LEU A 47 -5.76 19.89 -16.30
CA LEU A 47 -5.35 18.93 -15.30
C LEU A 47 -6.38 17.80 -15.24
N HIS A 48 -5.89 16.57 -15.26
CA HIS A 48 -6.71 15.36 -15.25
C HIS A 48 -6.43 14.53 -14.01
N ILE A 49 -7.49 14.01 -13.40
CA ILE A 49 -7.40 12.92 -12.44
C ILE A 49 -7.49 11.62 -13.23
N ALA A 50 -6.46 10.77 -13.09
CA ALA A 50 -6.48 9.38 -13.52
C ALA A 50 -6.59 8.47 -12.28
N VAL A 51 -7.31 7.36 -12.41
CA VAL A 51 -7.49 6.40 -11.30
C VAL A 51 -6.72 5.13 -11.62
N ALA A 52 -5.75 4.78 -10.76
CA ALA A 52 -5.03 3.52 -10.84
C ALA A 52 -5.84 2.38 -10.23
N GLU A 53 -5.69 1.18 -10.78
CA GLU A 53 -6.34 -0.02 -10.21
C GLU A 53 -5.66 -0.41 -8.87
N PRO A 54 -6.43 -0.75 -7.82
CA PRO A 54 -5.88 -1.09 -6.50
C PRO A 54 -4.83 -2.22 -6.54
N ALA A 55 -5.02 -3.23 -7.39
CA ALA A 55 -4.09 -4.35 -7.55
C ALA A 55 -2.71 -3.95 -8.10
N THR A 56 -2.58 -2.71 -8.60
CA THR A 56 -1.34 -2.20 -9.19
C THR A 56 -0.56 -1.27 -8.27
N VAL A 57 -1.06 -1.00 -7.05
CA VAL A 57 -0.42 -0.12 -6.06
C VAL A 57 1.02 -0.54 -5.77
N GLN A 58 1.26 -1.84 -5.58
CA GLN A 58 2.60 -2.38 -5.34
C GLN A 58 3.60 -2.06 -6.46
N TYR A 59 3.12 -1.94 -7.71
CA TYR A 59 3.96 -1.63 -8.87
C TYR A 59 4.14 -0.13 -9.11
N LEU A 60 3.33 0.74 -8.49
CA LEU A 60 3.52 2.21 -8.61
C LEU A 60 4.91 2.64 -8.15
N ARG A 61 5.49 1.94 -7.16
CA ARG A 61 6.81 2.21 -6.61
C ARG A 61 7.96 1.75 -7.51
N GLU A 62 7.79 0.63 -8.19
CA GLU A 62 8.86 -0.06 -8.92
C GLU A 62 8.80 0.18 -10.43
N SER A 63 7.61 0.33 -10.98
CA SER A 63 7.35 0.44 -12.41
C SER A 63 6.05 1.21 -12.66
N PRO A 64 6.03 2.53 -12.46
CA PRO A 64 4.83 3.34 -12.64
C PRO A 64 4.26 3.24 -14.07
N ASP A 65 5.09 2.98 -15.08
CA ASP A 65 4.67 2.94 -16.49
C ASP A 65 3.79 1.72 -16.87
N ILE A 66 3.79 0.67 -16.04
CA ILE A 66 3.00 -0.55 -16.27
C ILE A 66 1.68 -0.58 -15.51
N VAL A 67 1.44 0.42 -14.66
CA VAL A 67 0.22 0.51 -13.84
C VAL A 67 -0.98 0.81 -14.73
N ALA A 68 -1.97 -0.07 -14.69
CA ALA A 68 -3.24 0.11 -15.36
C ALA A 68 -3.99 1.29 -14.72
N ARG A 69 -4.42 2.23 -15.58
CA ARG A 69 -5.10 3.46 -15.16
C ARG A 69 -6.28 3.73 -16.06
N GLN A 70 -7.31 4.29 -15.46
CA GLN A 70 -8.43 4.87 -16.18
C GLN A 70 -8.20 6.38 -16.31
N TYR A 71 -8.30 6.89 -17.53
CA TYR A 71 -8.13 8.30 -17.87
C TYR A 71 -9.47 8.91 -18.28
N PRO A 72 -9.70 10.21 -18.04
CA PRO A 72 -10.81 10.90 -18.65
C PRO A 72 -10.61 10.98 -20.17
N ASP A 73 -11.70 11.21 -20.89
CA ASP A 73 -11.62 11.47 -22.33
C ASP A 73 -10.87 12.79 -22.60
N GLY A 74 -10.09 12.82 -23.68
CA GLY A 74 -9.45 14.04 -24.16
C GLY A 74 -8.12 14.41 -23.52
N VAL A 75 -7.49 13.54 -22.73
CA VAL A 75 -6.10 13.74 -22.28
C VAL A 75 -5.17 13.87 -23.49
N GLY A 76 -4.50 15.01 -23.59
CA GLY A 76 -3.62 15.39 -24.68
C GLY A 76 -2.16 15.53 -24.26
N LEU A 77 -1.32 15.91 -25.22
CA LEU A 77 0.09 16.21 -24.97
C LEU A 77 0.23 17.49 -24.13
N ASP A 78 1.24 17.48 -23.26
CA ASP A 78 1.59 18.51 -22.28
C ASP A 78 0.56 18.70 -21.15
N ASP A 79 -0.52 17.91 -21.13
CA ASP A 79 -1.52 17.96 -20.05
C ASP A 79 -0.97 17.32 -18.77
N THR A 80 -1.37 17.88 -17.62
CA THR A 80 -0.98 17.35 -16.31
C THR A 80 -1.93 16.24 -15.90
N VAL A 81 -1.38 15.12 -15.46
CA VAL A 81 -2.12 13.97 -14.95
C VAL A 81 -1.73 13.71 -13.51
N ILE A 82 -2.70 13.81 -12.60
CA ILE A 82 -2.58 13.35 -11.23
C ILE A 82 -3.16 11.95 -11.16
N THR A 83 -2.32 10.97 -10.83
CA THR A 83 -2.79 9.60 -10.60
C THR A 83 -3.18 9.45 -9.13
N ILE A 84 -4.46 9.14 -8.88
CA ILE A 84 -4.96 8.73 -7.57
C ILE A 84 -5.18 7.22 -7.52
N VAL A 85 -5.15 6.67 -6.32
CA VAL A 85 -5.39 5.25 -6.09
C VAL A 85 -6.11 5.01 -4.77
N GLU A 86 -6.96 3.99 -4.76
CA GLU A 86 -7.60 3.47 -3.55
C GLU A 86 -6.68 2.40 -2.94
N ALA A 87 -6.13 2.71 -1.76
CA ALA A 87 -5.35 1.79 -0.95
C ALA A 87 -6.12 1.51 0.35
N ARG A 88 -5.52 1.75 1.52
CA ARG A 88 -6.26 1.84 2.79
C ARG A 88 -7.20 3.05 2.80
N ASP A 89 -6.66 4.16 2.29
CA ASP A 89 -7.37 5.38 1.97
C ASP A 89 -7.03 5.81 0.54
N TRP A 90 -7.78 6.80 0.03
CA TRP A 90 -7.46 7.42 -1.25
C TRP A 90 -6.18 8.24 -1.15
N ALA A 91 -5.28 8.04 -2.10
CA ALA A 91 -3.97 8.70 -2.14
C ALA A 91 -3.62 9.21 -3.54
N VAL A 92 -2.92 10.35 -3.59
CA VAL A 92 -2.19 10.78 -4.79
C VAL A 92 -0.90 9.98 -4.86
N ALA A 93 -0.73 9.20 -5.92
CA ALA A 93 0.46 8.37 -6.14
C ALA A 93 1.53 9.06 -6.98
N SER A 94 1.13 9.90 -7.95
CA SER A 94 2.09 10.60 -8.81
C SER A 94 1.48 11.81 -9.51
N VAL A 95 2.37 12.76 -9.85
CA VAL A 95 2.10 13.86 -10.77
C VAL A 95 2.96 13.69 -12.00
N SER A 96 2.32 13.62 -13.15
CA SER A 96 2.97 13.39 -14.42
C SER A 96 2.44 14.34 -15.49
N VAL A 97 3.19 14.48 -16.57
CA VAL A 97 2.76 15.19 -17.79
C VAL A 97 2.76 14.18 -18.92
N TRP A 98 1.71 14.21 -19.74
CA TRP A 98 1.64 13.38 -20.93
C TRP A 98 2.56 13.98 -22.00
N TRP A 99 3.64 13.31 -22.36
CA TRP A 99 4.68 13.90 -23.20
C TRP A 99 5.20 12.90 -24.24
N ALA A 100 5.70 13.40 -25.36
CA ALA A 100 6.23 12.58 -26.44
C ALA A 100 7.53 13.16 -27.00
N MET A 101 8.52 12.29 -27.18
CA MET A 101 9.65 12.62 -28.06
C MET A 101 9.24 12.50 -29.52
N THR A 102 9.89 13.29 -30.37
CA THR A 102 9.69 13.19 -31.82
C THR A 102 10.04 11.77 -32.29
N GLY A 103 9.08 11.09 -32.91
CA GLY A 103 9.26 9.71 -33.40
C GLY A 103 8.93 8.61 -32.38
N GLU A 104 8.58 8.97 -31.14
CA GLU A 104 8.20 8.02 -30.09
C GLU A 104 6.72 8.16 -29.73
N PRO A 105 6.08 7.08 -29.22
CA PRO A 105 4.74 7.18 -28.67
C PRO A 105 4.75 8.08 -27.44
N ALA A 106 3.66 8.83 -27.24
CA ALA A 106 3.49 9.60 -26.02
C ALA A 106 3.42 8.68 -24.78
N THR A 107 4.12 9.09 -23.73
CA THR A 107 4.21 8.40 -22.44
C THR A 107 3.97 9.39 -21.30
N LEU A 108 3.69 8.89 -20.10
CA LEU A 108 3.66 9.73 -18.91
C LEU A 108 5.08 10.00 -18.44
N HIS A 109 5.40 11.26 -18.19
CA HIS A 109 6.66 11.67 -17.60
C HIS A 109 6.39 12.26 -16.23
N HIS A 110 7.05 11.74 -15.20
CA HIS A 110 6.91 12.27 -13.84
C HIS A 110 7.53 13.67 -13.72
N VAL A 111 6.79 14.62 -13.14
CA VAL A 111 7.20 16.04 -13.06
C VAL A 111 7.06 16.65 -11.66
N GLY A 112 6.40 15.97 -10.75
CA GLY A 112 6.25 16.37 -9.35
C GLY A 112 6.94 15.38 -8.40
N PRO A 113 6.76 15.54 -7.08
CA PRO A 113 7.27 14.56 -6.14
C PRO A 113 6.64 13.20 -6.45
N ILE A 114 7.50 12.19 -6.65
CA ILE A 114 7.08 10.79 -6.57
C ILE A 114 6.92 10.54 -5.08
N ALA A 115 5.71 10.68 -4.56
CA ALA A 115 5.41 10.26 -3.21
C ALA A 115 5.39 8.73 -3.20
N ARG A 116 6.54 8.10 -2.90
CA ARG A 116 6.65 6.63 -2.82
C ARG A 116 5.64 6.08 -1.80
N GLU A 117 5.42 6.86 -0.75
CA GLU A 117 4.48 6.64 0.33
C GLU A 117 3.06 7.14 0.00
N GLY A 118 2.87 7.83 -1.12
CA GLY A 118 1.66 8.54 -1.51
C GLY A 118 1.42 9.81 -0.69
N VAL A 119 0.48 10.63 -1.15
CA VAL A 119 -0.03 11.79 -0.41
C VAL A 119 -1.51 11.59 -0.11
N SER A 120 -1.93 11.80 1.14
CA SER A 120 -3.32 11.57 1.55
C SER A 120 -4.27 12.49 0.79
N LEU A 121 -5.24 11.90 0.08
CA LEU A 121 -6.25 12.69 -0.62
C LEU A 121 -7.14 13.42 0.39
N GLY A 122 -7.45 12.79 1.53
CA GLY A 122 -8.24 13.42 2.59
C GLY A 122 -7.55 14.64 3.21
N ALA A 123 -6.23 14.62 3.36
CA ALA A 123 -5.47 15.78 3.84
C ALA A 123 -5.50 16.94 2.83
N ILE A 124 -5.28 16.63 1.55
CA ILE A 124 -5.38 17.60 0.45
C ILE A 124 -6.77 18.25 0.42
N GLU A 125 -7.83 17.45 0.52
CA GLU A 125 -9.22 17.92 0.52
C GLU A 125 -9.56 18.78 1.72
N SER A 126 -9.00 18.45 2.89
CA SER A 126 -9.13 19.27 4.10
C SER A 126 -8.52 20.66 3.89
N HIS A 127 -7.34 20.74 3.29
CA HIS A 127 -6.69 22.01 2.93
C HIS A 127 -7.48 22.81 1.90
N MET A 128 -8.02 22.15 0.88
CA MET A 128 -8.80 22.79 -0.17
C MET A 128 -10.25 23.10 0.26
N GLN A 129 -10.72 22.52 1.36
CA GLN A 129 -12.12 22.54 1.80
C GLN A 129 -13.10 22.09 0.70
N THR A 130 -12.67 21.11 -0.10
CA THR A 130 -13.46 20.58 -1.23
C THR A 130 -13.12 19.12 -1.47
N THR A 131 -14.08 18.37 -2.03
CA THR A 131 -13.87 16.98 -2.40
C THR A 131 -13.46 16.84 -3.86
N LEU A 132 -12.45 16.02 -4.12
CA LEU A 132 -11.96 15.67 -5.45
C LEU A 132 -12.73 14.48 -6.04
N PRO A 133 -12.80 14.34 -7.36
CA PRO A 133 -13.43 13.17 -7.96
C PRO A 133 -12.59 11.90 -7.73
N ARG A 134 -13.26 10.78 -7.39
CA ARG A 134 -12.67 9.43 -7.24
C ARG A 134 -12.75 8.62 -8.54
N ARG A 135 -13.07 9.31 -9.62
CA ARG A 135 -13.26 8.76 -10.95
C ARG A 135 -12.40 9.58 -11.92
N PRO A 136 -12.07 9.03 -13.10
CA PRO A 136 -11.32 9.78 -14.09
C PRO A 136 -12.08 11.03 -14.51
N GLU A 137 -11.47 12.20 -14.35
CA GLU A 137 -12.14 13.48 -14.59
C GLU A 137 -11.14 14.59 -14.94
N THR A 138 -11.51 15.48 -15.86
CA THR A 138 -10.77 16.70 -16.17
C THR A 138 -11.24 17.81 -15.24
N LEU A 139 -10.33 18.42 -14.48
CA LEU A 139 -10.68 19.47 -13.53
C LEU A 139 -10.76 20.83 -14.23
N SER A 140 -11.61 21.72 -13.71
CA SER A 140 -11.56 23.14 -14.05
C SER A 140 -10.21 23.75 -13.69
N SER A 141 -9.76 24.76 -14.42
CA SER A 141 -8.47 25.43 -14.17
C SER A 141 -8.28 25.87 -12.72
N ASP A 142 -9.30 26.47 -12.09
CA ASP A 142 -9.23 26.94 -10.70
C ASP A 142 -9.04 25.78 -9.72
N LEU A 143 -9.83 24.71 -9.86
CA LEU A 143 -9.71 23.51 -9.02
C LEU A 143 -8.38 22.78 -9.25
N GLY A 144 -7.90 22.72 -10.48
CA GLY A 144 -6.60 22.11 -10.82
C GLY A 144 -5.43 22.88 -10.20
N ALA A 145 -5.45 24.21 -10.26
CA ALA A 145 -4.45 25.05 -9.60
C ALA A 145 -4.48 24.89 -8.08
N ALA A 146 -5.68 24.90 -7.47
CA ALA A 146 -5.85 24.67 -6.04
C ALA A 146 -5.34 23.29 -5.59
N LEU A 147 -5.57 22.25 -6.40
CA LEU A 147 -5.06 20.90 -6.13
C LEU A 147 -3.53 20.84 -6.17
N LEU A 148 -2.90 21.41 -7.20
CA LEU A 148 -1.43 21.41 -7.29
C LEU A 148 -0.79 22.17 -6.12
N GLU A 149 -1.41 23.26 -5.67
CA GLU A 149 -0.91 24.03 -4.53
C GLU A 149 -1.10 23.27 -3.20
N ALA A 150 -2.28 22.70 -2.96
CA ALA A 150 -2.54 21.90 -1.77
C ALA A 150 -1.64 20.66 -1.71
N LEU A 151 -1.39 20.03 -2.86
CA LEU A 151 -0.47 18.89 -2.96
C LEU A 151 0.96 19.29 -2.62
N ARG A 152 1.45 20.44 -3.11
CA ARG A 152 2.79 20.95 -2.74
C ARG A 152 2.87 21.23 -1.24
N ALA A 153 1.86 21.90 -0.68
CA ALA A 153 1.80 22.20 0.74
C ALA A 153 1.81 20.94 1.61
N GLU A 154 1.05 19.92 1.22
CA GLU A 154 1.01 18.63 1.93
C GLU A 154 2.31 17.83 1.79
N VAL A 155 3.03 17.95 0.67
CA VAL A 155 4.37 17.34 0.53
C VAL A 155 5.41 18.05 1.40
N ASP A 156 5.35 19.38 1.47
CA ASP A 156 6.29 20.19 2.23
C ASP A 156 6.04 20.09 3.75
N ALA A 157 4.78 19.97 4.16
CA ALA A 157 4.36 19.84 5.55
C ALA A 157 3.21 18.83 5.67
N PRO A 158 3.52 17.51 5.72
CA PRO A 158 2.51 16.46 5.80
C PRO A 158 1.61 16.60 7.02
N THR A 159 0.31 16.46 6.79
CA THR A 159 -0.69 16.37 7.84
C THR A 159 -0.42 15.12 8.68
N SER A 160 -0.37 15.28 9.99
CA SER A 160 -0.18 14.16 10.90
C SER A 160 -1.34 13.17 10.78
N TRP A 161 -1.01 11.87 10.73
CA TRP A 161 -2.02 10.81 10.72
C TRP A 161 -2.94 10.85 11.93
N ARG A 162 -2.49 11.42 13.07
CA ARG A 162 -3.32 11.58 14.26
C ARG A 162 -4.54 12.47 14.02
N THR A 163 -4.44 13.37 13.04
CA THR A 163 -5.57 14.21 12.61
C THR A 163 -6.51 13.45 11.69
N THR A 164 -5.98 12.53 10.87
CA THR A 164 -6.77 11.82 9.84
C THR A 164 -7.31 10.47 10.29
N SER A 165 -6.75 9.88 11.35
CA SER A 165 -7.05 8.52 11.85
C SER A 165 -7.24 8.51 13.37
N PRO A 166 -8.27 9.20 13.91
CA PRO A 166 -8.49 9.34 15.34
C PRO A 166 -8.76 8.01 16.07
N GLU A 167 -9.18 6.97 15.35
CA GLU A 167 -9.41 5.62 15.89
C GLU A 167 -8.13 4.94 16.40
N CYS A 168 -6.95 5.35 15.92
CA CYS A 168 -5.65 4.90 16.39
C CYS A 168 -5.08 5.78 17.52
N ASP A 169 -5.76 6.88 17.87
CA ASP A 169 -5.37 7.77 18.98
C ASP A 169 -5.93 7.28 20.34
N ALA A 170 -6.99 6.46 20.31
CA ALA A 170 -7.55 5.86 21.53
C ALA A 170 -6.74 4.61 21.95
N PRO A 171 -6.16 4.57 23.18
CA PRO A 171 -5.35 3.45 23.61
C PRO A 171 -6.21 2.19 23.82
N ARG A 172 -5.87 1.11 23.12
CA ARG A 172 -6.41 -0.23 23.38
C ARG A 172 -5.43 -0.98 24.28
N SER A 173 -5.80 -1.12 25.56
CA SER A 173 -4.93 -1.66 26.61
C SER A 173 -4.42 -3.07 26.30
N ASP A 174 -5.24 -3.90 25.67
CA ASP A 174 -4.90 -5.29 25.37
C ASP A 174 -3.77 -5.37 24.33
N ALA A 175 -3.89 -4.61 23.24
CA ALA A 175 -2.88 -4.57 22.18
C ALA A 175 -1.54 -4.02 22.70
N ILE A 176 -1.58 -3.00 23.55
CA ILE A 176 -0.38 -2.43 24.19
C ILE A 176 0.24 -3.44 25.16
N GLY A 177 -0.56 -4.10 25.99
CA GLY A 177 -0.09 -5.12 26.93
C GLY A 177 0.53 -6.33 26.24
N GLU A 178 -0.02 -6.77 25.10
CA GLU A 178 0.61 -7.81 24.28
C GLU A 178 1.97 -7.36 23.73
N ALA A 179 2.08 -6.13 23.23
CA ALA A 179 3.35 -5.59 22.75
C ALA A 179 4.39 -5.39 23.87
N GLU A 180 3.95 -5.09 25.09
CA GLU A 180 4.84 -5.04 26.26
C GLU A 180 5.45 -6.40 26.61
N ILE A 181 4.78 -7.51 26.27
CA ILE A 181 5.26 -8.88 26.48
C ILE A 181 6.09 -9.35 25.28
N TRP A 182 5.60 -9.10 24.06
CA TRP A 182 6.11 -9.73 22.84
C TRP A 182 6.88 -8.78 21.91
N GLY A 183 6.96 -7.49 22.25
CA GLY A 183 7.57 -6.44 21.44
C GLY A 183 6.66 -5.91 20.33
N CYS A 184 7.20 -4.99 19.53
CA CYS A 184 6.53 -4.42 18.37
C CYS A 184 6.11 -5.53 17.41
N ARG A 185 4.83 -5.57 17.06
CA ARG A 185 4.30 -6.57 16.13
C ARG A 185 5.02 -6.62 14.78
N CYS A 186 5.43 -5.45 14.29
CA CYS A 186 5.99 -5.30 12.96
C CYS A 186 7.51 -5.57 12.94
N CYS A 187 8.27 -4.86 13.76
CA CYS A 187 9.74 -4.92 13.71
C CYS A 187 10.37 -5.78 14.80
N GLY A 188 9.58 -6.36 15.72
CA GLY A 188 10.09 -7.19 16.82
C GLY A 188 10.85 -6.43 17.90
N ARG A 189 10.99 -5.10 17.81
CA ARG A 189 11.67 -4.29 18.83
C ARG A 189 10.93 -4.43 20.16
N ASP A 190 11.61 -4.93 21.17
CA ASP A 190 11.07 -5.13 22.51
C ASP A 190 11.07 -3.85 23.36
N ARG A 191 10.48 -3.97 24.56
CA ARG A 191 10.45 -2.94 25.60
C ARG A 191 11.80 -2.71 26.26
N ASP A 192 12.69 -3.71 26.28
CA ASP A 192 13.92 -3.68 27.06
C ASP A 192 15.10 -3.10 26.25
N ALA A 193 14.88 -2.79 24.98
CA ALA A 193 15.80 -2.05 24.13
C ALA A 193 16.21 -0.73 24.80
N GLN A 194 17.48 -0.35 24.61
CA GLN A 194 18.09 0.88 25.16
C GLN A 194 17.25 2.16 24.90
N PHE A 195 16.45 2.15 23.84
CA PHE A 195 15.46 3.18 23.50
C PHE A 195 14.07 2.56 23.40
N ALA A 196 13.53 2.13 24.55
CA ALA A 196 12.24 1.49 24.69
C ALA A 196 11.13 2.36 24.08
N PRO A 197 10.47 1.92 22.99
CA PRO A 197 9.33 2.66 22.47
C PRO A 197 8.15 2.51 23.43
N ARG A 198 7.43 3.61 23.69
CA ARG A 198 6.08 3.50 24.23
C ARG A 198 5.20 2.93 23.13
N PHE A 199 4.76 1.69 23.27
CA PHE A 199 3.91 1.05 22.27
C PHE A 199 2.58 1.79 22.13
N GLU A 200 2.09 1.81 20.90
CA GLU A 200 0.83 2.42 20.50
C GLU A 200 -0.07 1.34 19.90
N SER A 201 -1.38 1.53 19.99
CA SER A 201 -2.34 0.62 19.35
C SER A 201 -2.67 1.14 17.96
N HIS A 202 -2.45 0.30 16.96
CA HIS A 202 -2.91 0.53 15.60
C HIS A 202 -4.22 -0.22 15.36
N ALA A 203 -5.21 0.46 14.78
CA ALA A 203 -6.48 -0.13 14.38
C ALA A 203 -6.41 -0.55 12.90
N GLU A 204 -6.53 -1.85 12.63
CA GLU A 204 -6.59 -2.34 11.25
C GLU A 204 -7.94 -1.96 10.61
N HIS A 205 -7.90 -1.23 9.49
CA HIS A 205 -9.10 -0.69 8.83
C HIS A 205 -9.96 -1.74 8.09
N SER A 206 -9.41 -2.92 7.76
CA SER A 206 -10.14 -3.96 7.03
C SER A 206 -10.18 -5.28 7.81
N GLY A 207 -11.32 -5.56 8.42
CA GLY A 207 -11.65 -6.82 9.12
C GLY A 207 -11.77 -8.06 8.22
N ALA A 208 -11.14 -8.08 7.04
CA ALA A 208 -11.20 -9.21 6.11
C ALA A 208 -10.29 -10.38 6.53
N ASP A 209 -9.23 -10.12 7.30
CA ASP A 209 -8.25 -11.17 7.61
C ASP A 209 -8.24 -11.68 9.05
N TRP A 210 -8.80 -10.99 10.07
CA TRP A 210 -8.48 -11.39 11.45
C TRP A 210 -9.65 -11.54 12.41
N VAL A 211 -9.64 -12.67 13.14
CA VAL A 211 -10.57 -13.08 14.22
C VAL A 211 -10.50 -12.12 15.44
N HIS A 212 -9.57 -11.18 15.45
CA HIS A 212 -9.38 -10.16 16.50
C HIS A 212 -9.24 -8.74 15.96
N SER A 213 -9.74 -8.43 14.75
CA SER A 213 -9.70 -7.07 14.17
C SER A 213 -10.25 -5.98 15.11
N GLU A 214 -11.13 -6.33 16.04
CA GLU A 214 -11.66 -5.44 17.09
C GLU A 214 -10.60 -4.97 18.11
N LYS A 215 -9.51 -5.71 18.33
CA LYS A 215 -8.53 -5.43 19.41
C LYS A 215 -7.40 -4.49 19.01
N GLY A 216 -7.16 -4.30 17.70
CA GLY A 216 -5.98 -3.60 17.19
C GLY A 216 -4.67 -4.36 17.44
N VAL A 217 -3.56 -3.74 17.05
CA VAL A 217 -2.21 -4.34 17.10
C VAL A 217 -1.26 -3.38 17.80
N GLY A 218 -0.47 -3.86 18.76
CA GLY A 218 0.54 -3.06 19.43
C GLY A 218 1.81 -2.90 18.60
N VAL A 219 2.20 -1.67 18.30
CA VAL A 219 3.36 -1.34 17.46
C VAL A 219 4.20 -0.22 18.09
N CYS A 220 5.47 -0.13 17.73
CA CYS A 220 6.30 1.02 18.11
C CYS A 220 5.90 2.25 17.28
N PRO A 221 6.16 3.49 17.76
CA PRO A 221 5.76 4.71 17.06
C PRO A 221 6.24 4.76 15.60
N SER A 222 7.48 4.32 15.32
CA SER A 222 8.01 4.31 13.95
C SER A 222 7.26 3.34 13.02
N CYS A 223 6.86 2.17 13.51
CA CYS A 223 6.03 1.26 12.71
C CYS A 223 4.60 1.80 12.59
N HIS A 224 4.10 2.50 13.60
CA HIS A 224 2.80 3.14 13.55
C HIS A 224 2.75 4.21 12.45
N ASP A 225 3.76 5.09 12.40
CA ASP A 225 3.90 6.12 11.37
C ASP A 225 3.94 5.50 9.96
N ILE A 226 4.67 4.39 9.78
CA ILE A 226 4.72 3.67 8.49
C ILE A 226 3.34 3.13 8.10
N LEU A 227 2.60 2.55 9.05
CA LEU A 227 1.27 1.98 8.81
C LEU A 227 0.22 3.03 8.45
N HIS A 228 0.46 4.29 8.79
CA HIS A 228 -0.40 5.42 8.43
C HIS A 228 0.04 6.17 7.16
N GLN A 229 1.09 5.72 6.48
CA GLN A 229 1.40 6.26 5.15
C GLN A 229 0.23 5.99 4.19
N PRO A 230 -0.12 6.90 3.26
CA PRO A 230 -1.25 6.71 2.35
C PRO A 230 -1.18 5.41 1.52
N LEU A 231 0.03 5.00 1.11
CA LEU A 231 0.32 3.73 0.44
C LEU A 231 1.06 2.76 1.38
N ALA A 232 0.73 2.78 2.68
CA ALA A 232 1.33 1.93 3.69
C ALA A 232 1.16 0.44 3.38
N PRO A 233 2.11 -0.41 3.80
CA PRO A 233 1.92 -1.85 3.81
C PRO A 233 0.78 -2.27 4.74
N THR A 234 0.30 -3.50 4.56
CA THR A 234 -0.48 -4.18 5.60
C THR A 234 0.39 -4.43 6.84
N VAL A 235 -0.20 -4.66 8.02
CA VAL A 235 0.57 -5.07 9.21
C VAL A 235 1.40 -6.32 8.91
N ASP A 236 0.84 -7.25 8.15
CA ASP A 236 1.50 -8.50 7.78
C ASP A 236 2.64 -8.27 6.80
N GLU A 237 2.43 -7.45 5.76
CA GLU A 237 3.49 -7.05 4.84
C GLU A 237 4.65 -6.38 5.60
N LEU A 238 4.34 -5.43 6.49
CA LEU A 238 5.37 -4.76 7.28
C LEU A 238 6.08 -5.73 8.22
N MET A 239 5.34 -6.60 8.89
CA MET A 239 5.89 -7.62 9.78
C MET A 239 6.83 -8.57 9.03
N PHE A 240 6.35 -9.21 7.97
CA PHE A 240 7.13 -10.18 7.21
C PHE A 240 8.28 -9.53 6.42
N SER A 241 8.19 -8.24 6.10
CA SER A 241 9.31 -7.51 5.48
C SER A 241 10.51 -7.34 6.41
N ASN A 242 10.28 -7.28 7.73
CA ASN A 242 11.32 -7.13 8.75
C ASN A 242 11.89 -8.48 9.25
N ARG A 243 11.47 -9.60 8.66
CA ARG A 243 11.85 -10.94 9.10
C ARG A 243 12.75 -11.64 8.08
N PRO A 244 13.57 -12.61 8.51
CA PRO A 244 14.43 -13.34 7.57
C PRO A 244 13.58 -14.16 6.58
N GLN A 245 14.09 -14.27 5.35
CA GLN A 245 13.52 -15.19 4.37
C GLN A 245 13.84 -16.64 4.75
N CYS A 246 12.94 -17.56 4.44
CA CYS A 246 13.20 -18.98 4.63
C CYS A 246 14.46 -19.41 3.84
N PRO A 247 15.47 -20.03 4.48
CA PRO A 247 16.68 -20.47 3.79
C PRO A 247 16.41 -21.57 2.77
N ARG A 248 15.31 -22.33 2.94
CA ARG A 248 14.94 -23.46 2.08
C ARG A 248 14.11 -23.06 0.86
N CYS A 249 13.00 -22.33 1.05
CA CYS A 249 12.08 -21.99 -0.04
C CYS A 249 12.07 -20.51 -0.43
N ARG A 250 12.84 -19.65 0.25
CA ARG A 250 12.91 -18.19 0.04
C ARG A 250 11.64 -17.40 0.32
N GLU A 251 10.59 -18.06 0.82
CA GLU A 251 9.35 -17.38 1.20
C GLU A 251 9.57 -16.42 2.37
N LYS A 252 8.86 -15.27 2.36
CA LYS A 252 8.96 -14.22 3.39
C LYS A 252 8.10 -14.47 4.63
N GLN A 253 7.32 -15.54 4.67
CA GLN A 253 6.42 -15.86 5.78
C GLN A 253 7.16 -16.55 6.94
N ALA A 254 8.15 -15.90 7.54
CA ALA A 254 8.81 -16.39 8.75
C ALA A 254 7.98 -16.06 9.99
N LEU A 255 7.62 -17.09 10.77
CA LEU A 255 6.88 -17.01 12.02
C LEU A 255 7.86 -17.17 13.18
N HIS A 256 7.74 -16.38 14.25
CA HIS A 256 8.59 -16.58 15.44
C HIS A 256 8.25 -17.89 16.12
N LEU A 257 9.25 -18.72 16.41
CA LEU A 257 9.08 -19.91 17.21
C LEU A 257 9.14 -19.55 18.70
N ILE A 258 8.04 -19.76 19.42
CA ILE A 258 7.98 -19.56 20.87
C ILE A 258 8.06 -20.92 21.55
N LEU A 259 9.08 -21.09 22.38
CA LEU A 259 9.31 -22.31 23.14
C LEU A 259 8.85 -22.13 24.59
N GLY A 260 8.48 -23.23 25.23
CA GLY A 260 7.94 -23.24 26.58
C GLY A 260 6.43 -23.03 26.62
N MET A 261 5.97 -22.50 27.75
CA MET A 261 4.55 -22.25 28.02
C MET A 261 4.32 -20.73 28.01
N PRO A 262 3.85 -20.14 26.89
CA PRO A 262 3.59 -18.71 26.84
C PRO A 262 2.48 -18.33 27.84
N PRO A 263 2.48 -17.10 28.39
CA PRO A 263 1.47 -16.62 29.34
C PRO A 263 0.06 -16.46 28.75
N GLY A 264 -0.12 -16.78 27.47
CA GLY A 264 -1.36 -16.70 26.71
C GLY A 264 -1.20 -17.38 25.34
N PRO A 265 -2.21 -17.32 24.47
CA PRO A 265 -2.04 -17.77 23.10
C PRO A 265 -0.85 -17.05 22.44
N PRO A 266 -0.07 -17.72 21.58
CA PRO A 266 0.95 -17.05 20.79
C PRO A 266 0.33 -15.84 20.08
N PRO A 267 1.03 -14.69 20.05
CA PRO A 267 0.56 -13.57 19.24
C PRO A 267 0.50 -14.02 17.77
N HIS A 268 -0.16 -13.22 16.93
CA HIS A 268 -0.13 -13.44 15.48
C HIS A 268 1.34 -13.67 15.00
N GLY A 269 1.60 -14.19 13.80
CA GLY A 269 2.98 -14.29 13.29
C GLY A 269 3.98 -15.04 14.20
N ALA A 270 3.50 -15.81 15.16
CA ALA A 270 4.29 -16.64 16.04
C ALA A 270 3.60 -17.99 16.21
N VAL A 271 4.38 -19.03 16.45
CA VAL A 271 3.91 -20.41 16.62
C VAL A 271 4.54 -21.00 17.87
N ALA A 272 3.78 -21.81 18.61
CA ALA A 272 4.29 -22.49 19.80
C ALA A 272 5.03 -23.78 19.39
N GLY A 273 6.32 -23.89 19.73
CA GLY A 273 7.16 -25.06 19.52
C GLY A 273 7.04 -26.14 20.60
N GLY A 274 6.23 -25.90 21.63
CA GLY A 274 6.06 -26.81 22.77
C GLY A 274 7.11 -26.60 23.88
N CYS A 275 7.14 -27.52 24.85
CA CYS A 275 7.91 -27.37 26.10
C CYS A 275 9.32 -27.96 26.05
N VAL A 276 9.81 -28.42 24.90
CA VAL A 276 11.08 -29.14 24.82
C VAL A 276 12.22 -28.14 24.66
N ILE A 277 13.10 -28.07 25.67
CA ILE A 277 14.41 -27.44 25.55
C ILE A 277 15.35 -28.51 24.98
N MET A 278 15.74 -28.35 23.72
CA MET A 278 16.76 -29.21 23.10
C MET A 278 18.14 -28.69 23.50
N ASP A 279 19.12 -29.59 23.66
CA ASP A 279 20.52 -29.19 23.82
C ASP A 279 21.04 -28.63 22.49
N GLY A 280 21.17 -27.30 22.36
CA GLY A 280 21.68 -26.64 21.15
C GLY A 280 21.20 -25.20 20.94
N HIS A 281 21.51 -24.63 19.77
CA HIS A 281 20.87 -23.38 19.33
C HIS A 281 19.43 -23.71 18.95
N MET A 282 18.47 -23.15 19.68
CA MET A 282 17.06 -23.26 19.33
C MET A 282 16.79 -22.40 18.09
N PRO A 283 15.97 -22.90 17.13
CA PRO A 283 15.54 -22.08 16.01
C PRO A 283 14.65 -20.93 16.52
N ASP A 284 14.83 -19.76 15.94
CA ASP A 284 14.03 -18.57 16.25
C ASP A 284 12.81 -18.47 15.33
N TRP A 285 12.83 -19.18 14.20
CA TRP A 285 11.88 -19.02 13.10
C TRP A 285 11.32 -20.35 12.60
N VAL A 286 10.08 -20.31 12.13
CA VAL A 286 9.43 -21.36 11.34
C VAL A 286 8.88 -20.76 10.04
N CYS A 287 9.09 -21.44 8.92
CA CYS A 287 8.49 -21.01 7.65
C CYS A 287 7.01 -21.39 7.61
N GLY A 288 6.14 -20.41 7.45
CA GLY A 288 4.70 -20.62 7.29
C GLY A 288 4.31 -21.41 6.03
N ALA A 289 5.18 -21.46 5.01
CA ALA A 289 4.91 -22.16 3.75
C ALA A 289 5.42 -23.61 3.73
N CYS A 290 6.64 -23.87 4.20
CA CYS A 290 7.26 -25.20 4.11
C CYS A 290 7.56 -25.87 5.46
N GLY A 291 7.37 -25.16 6.58
CA GLY A 291 7.57 -25.69 7.93
C GLY A 291 9.02 -25.85 8.36
N GLU A 292 9.99 -25.34 7.59
CA GLU A 292 11.41 -25.34 8.00
C GLU A 292 11.61 -24.52 9.27
N GLU A 293 12.44 -25.00 10.21
CA GLU A 293 12.81 -24.28 11.44
C GLU A 293 14.28 -23.85 11.36
N TRP A 294 14.60 -22.58 11.68
CA TRP A 294 15.99 -22.06 11.64
C TRP A 294 16.23 -20.86 12.56
#